data_AF-A0ABD0ZSC3-F1
#
_entry.id   AF-A0ABD0ZSC3-F1
#
_cell.length_a   1.000
_cell.length_b   1.000
_cell.length_c   1.000
_cell.angle_alpha   90.00
_cell.angle_beta   90.00
_cell.angle_gamma   90.00
#
_symmetry.space_group_name_H-M   'P 1'
#
loop_
_entity.id
_entity.type
_entity.pdbx_description
1 polymer ?
#
loop_
_entity_poly.entity_id
_entity_poly.type
_entity_poly.pdbx_seq_one_letter_code
_entity_poly.pdbx_strand_id
1 'polypeptide(L)'
;MNRVENSDSIPTDLFLEIFSRLPAKSIGRFRCASNQWRSMLHSPDFTDLFFTKSSARPRLLFGVEQDGEYFFFSSPQPKSSSLDFHTKFVSEYSLSYCCGLIYLRNMWIQKENKEAERVICNPITGQYTILPELKANLDGYSYLGFDPIDKQFKLLVMNTRGYIANSDSVHQILTLGSGNMKWRNVQCPFTHEPFHERIYINGVLYYLAQCFDVDGTSFYVIVCFDVRSEEFKFIDIRGFCYGATKLVNYKGKLGAINYYSGMRNLKLHMWVLENVEKQEWLKFVYTFPDSEVVDSCDLCVAGVTATGEIVLSMKFTSKHFYVFYFNPERNTLQPVQIHGNNQVLEKKSRVFAFVDHVEDLKFDIMCAATSISPPEQTSTSTSIVHQNEKAITEEVANGSLYKEADKVISGRLFRGSGCLKGTAITAVVVAAAGAVAAVFLSSNPEATTELINLVDSYANVIITTLKN
;
A
#
# COMPACT_ATOMS: atom_id res chain seq x y z
N MET A 1 41.46 -7.89 40.61
CA MET A 1 41.21 -6.75 39.70
C MET A 1 40.08 -7.17 38.76
N ASN A 2 38.96 -6.47 38.86
CA ASN A 2 37.72 -6.74 38.12
C ASN A 2 37.94 -6.56 36.63
N ARG A 3 37.62 -7.59 35.84
CA ARG A 3 37.58 -7.49 34.38
C ARG A 3 36.24 -6.85 34.03
N VAL A 4 36.27 -5.56 33.72
CA VAL A 4 35.12 -4.84 33.16
C VAL A 4 34.95 -5.34 31.72
N GLU A 5 34.06 -6.30 31.52
CA GLU A 5 33.49 -6.60 30.21
C GLU A 5 32.35 -5.61 29.98
N ASN A 6 32.65 -4.46 29.39
CA ASN A 6 31.65 -3.61 28.76
C ASN A 6 31.83 -3.77 27.25
N SER A 7 31.16 -4.76 26.66
CA SER A 7 30.83 -4.64 25.25
C SER A 7 29.72 -3.59 25.18
N ASP A 8 30.04 -2.39 24.69
CA ASP A 8 29.07 -1.33 24.44
C ASP A 8 28.14 -1.79 23.30
N SER A 9 27.18 -2.67 23.63
CA SER A 9 26.15 -3.10 22.71
C SER A 9 25.22 -1.92 22.46
N ILE A 10 25.00 -1.60 21.20
CA ILE A 10 24.01 -0.59 20.80
C ILE A 10 22.67 -0.92 21.50
N PRO A 11 22.09 0.03 22.27
CA PRO A 11 20.82 -0.18 22.95
C PRO A 11 19.72 -0.66 22.01
N THR A 12 18.90 -1.61 22.46
CA THR A 12 17.75 -2.14 21.73
C THR A 12 16.81 -1.03 21.25
N ASP A 13 16.64 0.02 22.05
CA ASP A 13 15.79 1.17 21.72
C ASP A 13 16.26 1.91 20.46
N LEU A 14 17.57 2.00 20.24
CA LEU A 14 18.11 2.61 19.02
C LEU A 14 17.81 1.75 17.80
N PHE A 15 17.89 0.42 17.90
CA PHE A 15 17.50 -0.46 16.80
C PHE A 15 16.01 -0.34 16.48
N LEU A 16 15.14 -0.30 17.51
CA LEU A 16 13.71 -0.08 17.34
C LEU A 16 13.44 1.25 16.62
N GLU A 17 14.13 2.32 17.02
CA GLU A 17 13.99 3.62 16.37
C GLU A 17 14.46 3.59 14.91
N ILE A 18 15.61 2.98 14.63
CA ILE A 18 16.15 2.83 13.26
C ILE A 18 15.16 2.05 12.39
N PHE A 19 14.76 0.86 12.84
CA PHE A 19 13.86 -0.01 12.11
C PHE A 19 12.48 0.64 11.92
N SER A 20 11.97 1.39 12.89
CA SER A 20 10.67 2.09 12.75
C SER A 20 10.65 3.13 11.61
N ARG A 21 11.83 3.52 11.11
CA ARG A 21 11.97 4.50 10.03
C ARG A 21 12.06 3.89 8.64
N LEU A 22 12.36 2.59 8.55
CA LEU A 22 12.53 1.87 7.29
C LEU A 22 11.18 1.47 6.68
N PRO A 23 11.11 1.21 5.36
CA PRO A 23 9.93 0.62 4.74
C PRO A 23 9.59 -0.77 5.30
N ALA A 24 8.31 -1.12 5.34
CA ALA A 24 7.84 -2.42 5.84
C ALA A 24 8.48 -3.62 5.13
N LYS A 25 8.80 -3.49 3.84
CA LYS A 25 9.50 -4.52 3.07
C LYS A 25 10.91 -4.81 3.61
N SER A 26 11.66 -3.76 3.98
CA SER A 26 12.98 -3.91 4.60
C SER A 26 12.84 -4.58 5.97
N ILE A 27 11.81 -4.24 6.75
CA ILE A 27 11.52 -4.93 8.02
C ILE A 27 11.27 -6.42 7.85
N GLY A 28 10.54 -6.81 6.80
CA GLY A 28 10.37 -8.22 6.42
C GLY A 28 11.71 -8.93 6.21
N ARG A 29 12.68 -8.29 5.55
CA ARG A 29 14.03 -8.85 5.36
C ARG A 29 14.81 -8.95 6.67
N PHE A 30 14.76 -7.93 7.53
CA PHE A 30 15.45 -7.95 8.83
C PHE A 30 14.89 -9.03 9.78
N ARG A 31 13.59 -9.33 9.73
CA ARG A 31 12.98 -10.47 10.45
C ARG A 31 13.56 -11.83 10.04
N CYS A 32 14.13 -11.93 8.85
CA CYS A 32 14.76 -13.16 8.35
C CYS A 32 16.26 -13.24 8.62
N ALA A 33 16.89 -12.14 9.04
CA ALA A 33 18.35 -12.08 9.21
C ALA A 33 18.84 -12.60 10.57
N SER A 34 18.03 -12.52 11.64
CA SER A 34 18.38 -12.99 12.98
C SER A 34 17.14 -13.29 13.82
N ASN A 35 17.22 -14.30 14.69
CA ASN A 35 16.17 -14.61 15.66
C ASN A 35 15.90 -13.46 16.65
N GLN A 36 16.94 -12.72 17.02
CA GLN A 36 16.80 -11.57 17.93
C GLN A 36 16.00 -10.45 17.27
N TRP A 37 16.36 -10.09 16.03
CA TRP A 37 15.62 -9.08 15.27
C TRP A 37 14.23 -9.56 14.90
N ARG A 38 14.06 -10.85 14.59
CA ARG A 38 12.73 -11.44 14.41
C ARG A 38 11.84 -11.19 15.63
N SER A 39 12.30 -11.58 16.82
CA SER A 39 11.57 -11.38 18.07
C SER A 39 11.23 -9.90 18.31
N MET A 40 12.24 -9.04 18.19
CA MET A 40 12.10 -7.60 18.41
C MET A 40 11.12 -6.94 17.43
N LEU A 41 11.21 -7.26 16.13
CA LEU A 41 10.39 -6.69 15.06
C LEU A 41 8.99 -7.32 14.98
N HIS A 42 8.73 -8.40 15.71
CA HIS A 42 7.39 -8.96 15.92
C HIS A 42 6.73 -8.47 17.21
N SER A 43 7.45 -7.74 18.06
CA SER A 43 6.88 -7.23 19.31
C SER A 43 5.71 -6.26 19.04
N PRO A 44 4.66 -6.27 19.88
CA PRO A 44 3.58 -5.29 19.81
C PRO A 44 4.08 -3.85 19.86
N ASP A 45 5.04 -3.56 20.76
CA ASP A 45 5.61 -2.23 20.96
C ASP A 45 6.28 -1.69 19.68
N PHE A 46 7.11 -2.52 19.03
CA PHE A 46 7.70 -2.14 17.75
C PHE A 46 6.64 -1.90 16.69
N THR A 47 5.62 -2.75 16.67
CA THR A 47 4.57 -2.69 15.65
C THR A 47 3.73 -1.42 15.78
N ASP A 48 3.38 -1.03 17.01
CA ASP A 48 2.68 0.23 17.29
C ASP A 48 3.56 1.45 17.02
N LEU A 49 4.85 1.39 17.37
CA LEU A 49 5.83 2.43 17.04
C LEU A 49 5.95 2.60 15.51
N PHE A 50 6.10 1.49 14.78
CA PHE A 50 6.18 1.48 13.33
C PHE A 50 4.93 2.11 12.71
N PHE A 51 3.74 1.65 13.13
CA PHE A 51 2.47 2.17 12.63
C PHE A 51 2.34 3.68 12.90
N THR A 52 2.73 4.15 14.08
CA THR A 52 2.73 5.58 14.44
C THR A 52 3.66 6.38 13.52
N LYS A 53 4.88 5.89 13.27
CA LYS A 53 5.87 6.54 12.40
C LYS A 53 5.50 6.49 10.92
N SER A 54 4.80 5.43 10.50
CA SER A 54 4.25 5.25 9.15
C SER A 54 3.06 6.19 8.93
N SER A 55 2.16 6.31 9.92
CA SER A 55 1.03 7.25 9.87
C SER A 55 1.47 8.70 9.74
N ALA A 56 2.61 9.07 10.33
CA ALA A 56 3.19 10.41 10.20
C ALA A 56 3.91 10.64 8.85
N ARG A 57 4.12 9.60 8.05
CA ARG A 57 4.84 9.62 6.77
C ARG A 57 4.07 8.78 5.74
N PRO A 58 2.86 9.22 5.36
CA PRO A 58 2.04 8.48 4.41
C PRO A 58 2.75 8.27 3.08
N ARG A 59 2.20 7.35 2.29
CA ARG A 59 2.71 6.99 0.97
C ARG A 59 1.58 7.05 -0.04
N LEU A 60 1.93 7.31 -1.30
CA LEU A 60 1.06 6.96 -2.42
C LEU A 60 1.20 5.46 -2.68
N LEU A 61 0.08 4.75 -2.73
CA LEU A 61 0.02 3.35 -3.14
C LEU A 61 -0.53 3.27 -4.57
N PHE A 62 0.13 2.47 -5.42
CA PHE A 62 -0.30 2.19 -6.78
C PHE A 62 -0.57 0.70 -6.93
N GLY A 63 -1.73 0.35 -7.47
CA GLY A 63 -2.02 -0.94 -8.07
C GLY A 63 -2.01 -0.80 -9.59
N VAL A 64 -1.13 -1.52 -10.28
CA VAL A 64 -1.04 -1.53 -11.74
C VAL A 64 -1.59 -2.85 -12.25
N GLU A 65 -2.68 -2.79 -13.00
CA GLU A 65 -3.31 -3.94 -13.64
C GLU A 65 -2.72 -4.15 -15.03
N GLN A 66 -2.09 -5.30 -15.23
CA GLN A 66 -1.44 -5.68 -16.47
C GLN A 66 -1.54 -7.19 -16.69
N ASP A 67 -2.04 -7.61 -17.84
CA ASP A 67 -2.05 -9.01 -18.29
C ASP A 67 -2.67 -10.00 -17.27
N GLY A 68 -3.69 -9.59 -16.52
CA GLY A 68 -4.36 -10.41 -15.49
C GLY A 68 -3.62 -10.44 -14.14
N GLU A 69 -2.57 -9.64 -13.98
CA GLU A 69 -1.83 -9.45 -12.74
C GLU A 69 -2.00 -8.02 -12.19
N TYR A 70 -1.99 -7.90 -10.86
CA TYR A 70 -1.92 -6.64 -10.13
C TYR A 70 -0.54 -6.49 -9.51
N PHE A 71 0.20 -5.46 -9.95
CA PHE A 71 1.49 -5.10 -9.40
C PHE A 71 1.35 -3.94 -8.42
N PHE A 72 1.89 -4.09 -7.20
CA PHE A 72 1.78 -3.09 -6.16
C PHE A 72 3.08 -2.35 -5.96
N PHE A 73 2.98 -1.02 -5.98
CA PHE A 73 4.08 -0.10 -5.78
C PHE A 73 3.71 0.97 -4.78
N SER A 74 4.70 1.62 -4.17
CA SER A 74 4.43 2.82 -3.37
C SER A 74 5.51 3.89 -3.54
N SER A 75 5.14 5.14 -3.30
CA SER A 75 6.05 6.29 -3.31
C SER A 75 5.88 7.10 -2.02
N PRO A 76 6.95 7.59 -1.37
CA PRO A 76 6.83 8.49 -0.23
C PRO A 76 5.98 9.73 -0.57
N GLN A 77 5.06 10.11 0.32
CA GLN A 77 4.19 11.27 0.14
C GLN A 77 4.57 12.37 1.14
N PRO A 78 4.56 13.66 0.73
CA PRO A 78 4.25 14.18 -0.60
C PRO A 78 5.48 14.29 -1.52
N LYS A 79 5.22 14.27 -2.84
CA LYS A 79 6.13 14.75 -3.90
C LYS A 79 7.47 14.03 -4.03
N SER A 80 7.50 12.72 -3.78
CA SER A 80 8.65 11.89 -4.18
C SER A 80 8.50 11.38 -5.61
N SER A 81 9.63 11.27 -6.30
CA SER A 81 9.74 10.60 -7.60
C SER A 81 10.11 9.12 -7.48
N SER A 82 10.51 8.66 -6.29
CA SER A 82 10.95 7.28 -6.05
C SER A 82 9.78 6.31 -6.01
N LEU A 83 9.97 5.09 -6.51
CA LEU A 83 8.96 4.06 -6.52
C LEU A 83 9.51 2.73 -6.00
N ASP A 84 8.90 2.25 -4.94
CA ASP A 84 9.24 0.96 -4.32
C ASP A 84 8.26 -0.10 -4.83
N PHE A 85 8.78 -1.14 -5.49
CA PHE A 85 8.00 -2.32 -5.84
C PHE A 85 7.83 -3.23 -4.62
N HIS A 86 6.60 -3.68 -4.37
CA HIS A 86 6.28 -4.51 -3.22
C HIS A 86 6.04 -5.97 -3.60
N THR A 87 4.91 -6.24 -4.25
CA THR A 87 4.42 -7.57 -4.56
C THR A 87 3.58 -7.57 -5.85
N LYS A 88 3.20 -8.76 -6.31
CA LYS A 88 2.19 -8.94 -7.35
C LYS A 88 1.20 -10.05 -6.97
N PHE A 89 -0.02 -9.94 -7.47
CA PHE A 89 -1.06 -10.96 -7.33
C PHE A 89 -1.69 -11.24 -8.69
N VAL A 90 -1.98 -12.51 -8.99
CA VAL A 90 -2.71 -12.90 -10.20
C VAL A 90 -4.20 -12.83 -9.87
N SER A 91 -4.93 -11.87 -10.42
CA SER A 91 -6.33 -11.67 -10.09
C SER A 91 -7.10 -11.03 -11.23
N GLU A 92 -8.33 -11.49 -11.42
CA GLU A 92 -9.25 -10.94 -12.41
C GLU A 92 -10.29 -10.06 -11.69
N TYR A 93 -10.23 -8.75 -11.92
CA TYR A 93 -11.25 -7.74 -11.56
C TYR A 93 -11.44 -7.36 -10.07
N SER A 94 -11.94 -6.12 -9.91
CA SER A 94 -12.45 -5.43 -8.70
C SER A 94 -11.56 -5.43 -7.46
N LEU A 95 -10.76 -4.37 -7.32
CA LEU A 95 -9.93 -4.05 -6.16
C LEU A 95 -10.67 -3.13 -5.18
N SER A 96 -10.86 -3.56 -3.92
CA SER A 96 -11.40 -2.73 -2.81
C SER A 96 -10.32 -2.40 -1.81
N TYR A 97 -10.02 -1.12 -1.60
CA TYR A 97 -8.99 -0.67 -0.67
C TYR A 97 -9.62 -0.04 0.58
N CYS A 98 -9.13 -0.43 1.76
CA CYS A 98 -9.51 0.19 3.03
C CYS A 98 -8.37 0.02 4.04
N CYS A 99 -7.93 1.12 4.67
CA CYS A 99 -6.95 1.13 5.76
C CYS A 99 -5.74 0.21 5.54
N GLY A 100 -5.09 0.31 4.38
CA GLY A 100 -3.89 -0.46 4.06
C GLY A 100 -4.14 -1.88 3.52
N LEU A 101 -5.38 -2.37 3.55
CA LEU A 101 -5.75 -3.68 3.03
C LEU A 101 -6.48 -3.60 1.69
N ILE A 102 -6.35 -4.66 0.91
CA ILE A 102 -7.01 -4.83 -0.38
C ILE A 102 -7.83 -6.10 -0.39
N TYR A 103 -9.08 -5.99 -0.86
CA TYR A 103 -9.89 -7.12 -1.27
C TYR A 103 -9.72 -7.39 -2.76
N LEU A 104 -9.47 -8.66 -3.10
CA LEU A 104 -9.43 -9.19 -4.46
C LEU A 104 -10.48 -10.30 -4.56
N ARG A 105 -11.36 -10.22 -5.56
CA ARG A 105 -12.48 -11.15 -5.71
C ARG A 105 -12.05 -12.51 -6.26
N ASN A 106 -11.24 -12.51 -7.31
CA ASN A 106 -10.91 -13.71 -8.08
C ASN A 106 -9.39 -13.82 -8.20
N MET A 107 -8.72 -14.15 -7.09
CA MET A 107 -7.27 -14.37 -7.09
C MET A 107 -6.95 -15.83 -7.44
N TRP A 108 -6.09 -16.03 -8.43
CA TRP A 108 -5.63 -17.36 -8.84
C TRP A 108 -4.47 -17.82 -7.97
N ILE A 109 -4.64 -18.96 -7.28
CA ILE A 109 -3.61 -19.55 -6.42
C ILE A 109 -2.98 -20.75 -7.13
N GLN A 110 -1.75 -20.58 -7.61
CA GLN A 110 -1.06 -21.54 -8.48
C GLN A 110 -0.81 -22.93 -7.86
N LYS A 111 -1.03 -23.13 -6.56
CA LYS A 111 -0.59 -24.36 -5.89
C LYS A 111 -1.47 -25.59 -6.11
N GLU A 112 -2.74 -25.48 -6.55
CA GLU A 112 -3.65 -26.64 -6.40
C GLU A 112 -4.78 -26.80 -7.45
N ASN A 113 -4.66 -26.39 -8.72
CA ASN A 113 -5.77 -26.56 -9.71
C ASN A 113 -7.13 -26.02 -9.18
N LYS A 114 -7.11 -25.01 -8.31
CA LYS A 114 -8.29 -24.46 -7.66
C LYS A 114 -8.91 -23.34 -8.48
N GLU A 115 -10.22 -23.18 -8.30
CA GLU A 115 -10.99 -22.05 -8.79
C GLU A 115 -10.45 -20.73 -8.19
N ALA A 116 -10.80 -19.59 -8.81
CA ALA A 116 -10.37 -18.29 -8.32
C ALA A 116 -10.96 -17.98 -6.93
N GLU A 117 -10.10 -17.54 -6.01
CA GLU A 117 -10.44 -17.37 -4.59
C GLU A 117 -10.67 -15.90 -4.21
N ARG A 118 -11.57 -15.67 -3.25
CA ARG A 118 -11.76 -14.36 -2.63
C ARG A 118 -10.73 -14.17 -1.54
N VAL A 119 -9.95 -13.09 -1.61
CA VAL A 119 -8.89 -12.84 -0.64
C VAL A 119 -8.88 -11.40 -0.13
N ILE A 120 -8.39 -11.26 1.10
CA ILE A 120 -7.89 -9.98 1.61
C ILE A 120 -6.37 -10.07 1.65
N CYS A 121 -5.68 -9.05 1.15
CA CYS A 121 -4.24 -9.00 1.14
C CYS A 121 -3.68 -7.66 1.62
N ASN A 122 -2.47 -7.71 2.15
CA ASN A 122 -1.63 -6.55 2.39
C ASN A 122 -0.74 -6.35 1.15
N PRO A 123 -0.90 -5.23 0.41
CA PRO A 123 -0.17 -4.98 -0.83
C PRO A 123 1.33 -4.72 -0.61
N ILE A 124 1.77 -4.46 0.62
CA ILE A 124 3.16 -4.17 0.96
C ILE A 124 3.90 -5.44 1.35
N THR A 125 3.31 -6.24 2.23
CA THR A 125 3.94 -7.47 2.73
C THR A 125 3.70 -8.67 1.82
N GLY A 126 2.72 -8.61 0.93
CA GLY A 126 2.29 -9.73 0.10
C GLY A 126 1.54 -10.82 0.86
N GLN A 127 1.29 -10.63 2.16
CA GLN A 127 0.48 -11.55 2.96
C GLN A 127 -0.97 -11.47 2.52
N TYR A 128 -1.65 -12.60 2.52
CA TYR A 128 -3.07 -12.68 2.19
C TYR A 128 -3.78 -13.74 3.03
N THR A 129 -5.11 -13.66 3.04
CA THR A 129 -6.00 -14.62 3.68
C THR A 129 -7.14 -14.93 2.73
N ILE A 130 -7.37 -16.24 2.52
CA ILE A 130 -8.51 -16.74 1.76
C ILE A 130 -9.76 -16.60 2.63
N LEU A 131 -10.81 -16.03 2.06
CA LEU A 131 -12.07 -15.83 2.76
C LEU A 131 -12.93 -17.10 2.68
N PRO A 132 -13.81 -17.34 3.67
CA PRO A 132 -14.76 -18.44 3.62
C PRO A 132 -15.59 -18.40 2.34
N GLU A 133 -15.97 -19.57 1.83
CA GLU A 133 -16.83 -19.68 0.66
C GLU A 133 -18.15 -18.94 0.86
N LEU A 134 -18.54 -18.18 -0.16
CA LEU A 134 -19.82 -17.48 -0.20
C LEU A 134 -20.90 -18.49 -0.59
N LYS A 135 -21.93 -18.66 0.24
CA LYS A 135 -22.99 -19.67 0.04
C LYS A 135 -23.77 -19.55 -1.27
N ALA A 136 -23.64 -18.42 -1.97
CA ALA A 136 -24.24 -18.19 -3.28
C ALA A 136 -23.17 -17.61 -4.20
N ASN A 137 -23.25 -17.95 -5.50
CA ASN A 137 -22.54 -17.25 -6.58
C ASN A 137 -23.12 -15.84 -6.74
N LEU A 138 -22.94 -15.00 -5.71
CA LEU A 138 -23.25 -13.58 -5.79
C LEU A 138 -22.19 -12.95 -6.68
N ASP A 139 -22.59 -12.64 -7.90
CA ASP A 139 -21.84 -11.77 -8.78
C ASP A 139 -22.27 -10.33 -8.53
N GLY A 140 -21.77 -9.74 -7.45
CA GLY A 140 -22.19 -8.39 -7.09
C GLY A 140 -21.19 -7.59 -6.29
N TYR A 141 -21.39 -6.27 -6.27
CA TYR A 141 -20.39 -5.32 -5.82
C TYR A 141 -19.92 -5.59 -4.37
N SER A 142 -18.62 -5.42 -4.15
CA SER A 142 -17.99 -5.75 -2.87
C SER A 142 -17.23 -4.55 -2.31
N TYR A 143 -17.47 -4.25 -1.04
CA TYR A 143 -16.97 -3.06 -0.38
C TYR A 143 -16.31 -3.43 0.95
N LEU A 144 -15.04 -3.02 1.11
CA LEU A 144 -14.29 -3.24 2.33
C LEU A 144 -14.38 -2.00 3.21
N GLY A 145 -14.69 -2.18 4.49
CA GLY A 145 -14.76 -1.12 5.49
C GLY A 145 -14.09 -1.53 6.80
N PHE A 146 -13.82 -0.55 7.65
CA PHE A 146 -13.18 -0.75 8.95
C PHE A 146 -13.97 -0.06 10.07
N ASP A 147 -14.35 -0.81 11.11
CA ASP A 147 -14.87 -0.24 12.35
C ASP A 147 -13.68 0.20 13.22
N PRO A 148 -13.45 1.51 13.41
CA PRO A 148 -12.34 2.01 14.20
C PRO A 148 -12.50 1.78 15.72
N ILE A 149 -13.72 1.50 16.19
CA ILE A 149 -14.00 1.32 17.62
C ILE A 149 -13.72 -0.12 18.03
N ASP A 150 -14.34 -1.10 17.34
CA ASP A 150 -14.07 -2.52 17.62
C ASP A 150 -12.78 -3.02 16.93
N LYS A 151 -12.16 -2.18 16.09
CA LYS A 151 -10.93 -2.46 15.33
C LYS A 151 -11.07 -3.67 14.41
N GLN A 152 -12.20 -3.75 13.71
CA GLN A 152 -12.54 -4.89 12.85
C GLN A 152 -12.82 -4.45 11.44
N PHE A 153 -12.28 -5.20 10.48
CA PHE A 153 -12.66 -5.04 9.09
C PHE A 153 -13.96 -5.80 8.80
N LYS A 154 -14.81 -5.21 7.97
CA LYS A 154 -16.01 -5.87 7.44
C LYS A 154 -16.03 -5.77 5.92
N LEU A 155 -16.40 -6.86 5.26
CA LEU A 155 -16.57 -6.94 3.82
C LEU A 155 -18.05 -7.11 3.50
N LEU A 156 -18.65 -6.08 2.89
CA LEU A 156 -20.02 -6.10 2.38
C LEU A 156 -20.02 -6.61 0.94
N VAL A 157 -20.89 -7.56 0.63
CA VAL A 157 -21.14 -8.08 -0.73
C VAL A 157 -22.61 -7.90 -1.05
N MET A 158 -22.89 -6.99 -1.98
CA MET A 158 -24.23 -6.70 -2.45
C MET A 158 -24.63 -7.75 -3.49
N ASN A 159 -25.77 -8.38 -3.28
CA ASN A 159 -26.39 -9.24 -4.29
C ASN A 159 -27.01 -8.35 -5.38
N THR A 160 -26.40 -8.36 -6.57
CA THR A 160 -26.83 -7.52 -7.70
C THR A 160 -27.19 -8.36 -8.93
N ARG A 161 -28.14 -9.28 -8.76
CA ARG A 161 -28.63 -10.09 -9.89
C ARG A 161 -29.25 -9.17 -10.95
N GLY A 162 -28.60 -9.07 -12.11
CA GLY A 162 -28.99 -8.12 -13.16
C GLY A 162 -28.53 -6.68 -12.90
N TYR A 163 -27.37 -6.51 -12.25
CA TYR A 163 -26.72 -5.23 -11.89
C TYR A 163 -27.42 -4.42 -10.78
N ILE A 164 -28.68 -4.74 -10.45
CA ILE A 164 -29.47 -4.05 -9.43
C ILE A 164 -29.42 -4.79 -8.09
N ALA A 165 -29.07 -4.08 -7.02
CA ALA A 165 -29.32 -4.49 -5.63
C ALA A 165 -30.77 -4.14 -5.29
N ASN A 166 -31.65 -5.13 -5.18
CA ASN A 166 -33.04 -4.91 -4.76
C ASN A 166 -33.14 -4.85 -3.24
N SER A 167 -34.07 -4.04 -2.73
CA SER A 167 -34.41 -3.97 -1.30
C SER A 167 -34.79 -5.32 -0.70
N ASP A 168 -35.35 -6.21 -1.52
CA ASP A 168 -35.84 -7.52 -1.10
C ASP A 168 -34.74 -8.61 -1.26
N SER A 169 -33.58 -8.25 -1.81
CA SER A 169 -32.46 -9.16 -1.99
C SER A 169 -31.63 -9.26 -0.71
N VAL A 170 -31.31 -10.49 -0.34
CA VAL A 170 -30.38 -10.75 0.76
C VAL A 170 -28.97 -10.42 0.30
N HIS A 171 -28.30 -9.49 0.99
CA HIS A 171 -26.88 -9.21 0.84
C HIS A 171 -26.08 -9.96 1.91
N GLN A 172 -24.77 -10.00 1.75
CA GLN A 172 -23.87 -10.72 2.66
C GLN A 172 -22.83 -9.78 3.25
N ILE A 173 -22.48 -10.03 4.50
CA ILE A 173 -21.39 -9.33 5.17
C ILE A 173 -20.53 -10.33 5.94
N LEU A 174 -19.23 -10.10 5.92
CA LEU A 174 -18.23 -10.87 6.64
C LEU A 174 -17.45 -9.95 7.57
N THR A 175 -17.29 -10.34 8.83
CA THR A 175 -16.42 -9.65 9.80
C THR A 175 -15.10 -10.40 9.92
N LEU A 176 -14.02 -9.73 9.56
CA LEU A 176 -12.66 -10.28 9.55
C LEU A 176 -12.06 -10.29 10.97
N GLY A 177 -11.19 -11.25 11.27
CA GLY A 177 -10.52 -11.37 12.57
C GLY A 177 -11.40 -11.88 13.73
N SER A 178 -12.66 -12.23 13.46
CA SER A 178 -13.51 -12.91 14.44
C SER A 178 -13.15 -14.40 14.50
N GLY A 179 -13.22 -15.00 15.70
CA GLY A 179 -13.01 -16.45 15.97
C GLY A 179 -13.78 -17.41 15.06
N ASN A 180 -14.79 -16.90 14.36
CA ASN A 180 -15.62 -17.64 13.44
C ASN A 180 -15.98 -16.75 12.24
N MET A 181 -15.03 -16.58 11.31
CA MET A 181 -15.26 -15.85 10.05
C MET A 181 -16.39 -16.54 9.27
N LYS A 182 -17.59 -15.98 9.35
CA LYS A 182 -18.79 -16.50 8.69
C LYS A 182 -19.54 -15.37 8.02
N TRP A 183 -19.99 -15.64 6.81
CA TRP A 183 -20.94 -14.80 6.11
C TRP A 183 -22.28 -14.80 6.85
N ARG A 184 -22.85 -13.61 6.98
CA ARG A 184 -24.21 -13.41 7.50
C ARG A 184 -24.98 -12.47 6.60
N ASN A 185 -26.29 -12.59 6.70
CA ASN A 185 -27.22 -11.79 5.93
C ASN A 185 -27.23 -10.35 6.47
N VAL A 186 -27.29 -9.40 5.54
CA VAL A 186 -27.59 -8.00 5.85
C VAL A 186 -28.64 -7.51 4.86
N GLN A 187 -29.55 -6.66 5.36
CA GLN A 187 -30.62 -6.07 4.55
C GLN A 187 -30.24 -4.64 4.21
N CYS A 188 -30.31 -4.30 2.93
CA CYS A 188 -30.27 -2.91 2.48
C CYS A 188 -31.70 -2.52 2.09
N PRO A 189 -32.30 -1.50 2.73
CA PRO A 189 -33.70 -1.16 2.47
C PRO A 189 -33.92 -0.45 1.13
N PHE A 190 -32.89 -0.36 0.28
CA PHE A 190 -32.89 0.49 -0.90
C PHE A 190 -32.63 -0.30 -2.18
N THR A 191 -33.47 -0.08 -3.18
CA THR A 191 -33.25 -0.61 -4.53
C THR A 191 -32.38 0.35 -5.33
N HIS A 192 -31.20 -0.10 -5.77
CA HIS A 192 -30.23 0.71 -6.49
C HIS A 192 -29.27 -0.15 -7.32
N GLU A 193 -28.65 0.42 -8.34
CA GLU A 193 -27.51 -0.15 -9.06
C GLU A 193 -26.22 0.40 -8.42
N PRO A 194 -25.46 -0.40 -7.66
CA PRO A 194 -24.22 0.05 -7.03
C PRO A 194 -23.10 0.22 -8.06
N PHE A 195 -22.11 1.07 -7.78
CA PHE A 195 -20.89 1.19 -8.57
C PHE A 195 -19.63 0.82 -7.79
N HIS A 196 -18.52 0.65 -8.51
CA HIS A 196 -17.21 0.44 -7.91
C HIS A 196 -16.66 1.69 -7.19
N GLU A 197 -17.11 2.89 -7.55
CA GLU A 197 -16.61 4.11 -6.91
C GLU A 197 -17.05 4.18 -5.45
N ARG A 198 -16.07 4.32 -4.56
CA ARG A 198 -16.26 4.21 -3.12
C ARG A 198 -15.13 4.85 -2.34
N ILE A 199 -15.42 5.24 -1.11
CA ILE A 199 -14.42 5.69 -0.15
C ILE A 199 -14.81 5.30 1.27
N TYR A 200 -13.81 4.97 2.08
CA TYR A 200 -13.96 4.80 3.51
C TYR A 200 -13.52 6.07 4.24
N ILE A 201 -14.36 6.59 5.15
CA ILE A 201 -14.05 7.75 5.98
C ILE A 201 -14.57 7.49 7.40
N ASN A 202 -13.65 7.36 8.37
CA ASN A 202 -13.93 7.36 9.81
C ASN A 202 -15.09 6.43 10.25
N GLY A 203 -15.07 5.17 9.82
CA GLY A 203 -16.09 4.17 10.20
C GLY A 203 -17.28 4.09 9.26
N VAL A 204 -17.38 4.99 8.27
CA VAL A 204 -18.46 4.97 7.27
C VAL A 204 -17.87 4.69 5.90
N LEU A 205 -18.47 3.73 5.20
CA LEU A 205 -18.20 3.43 3.81
C LEU A 205 -19.22 4.19 2.95
N TYR A 206 -18.74 4.97 1.99
CA TYR A 206 -19.55 5.66 1.01
C TYR A 206 -19.33 5.02 -0.36
N TYR A 207 -20.38 4.78 -1.12
CA TYR A 207 -20.27 4.34 -2.51
C TYR A 207 -21.30 5.01 -3.42
N LEU A 208 -20.92 5.22 -4.67
CA LEU A 208 -21.85 5.73 -5.68
C LEU A 208 -22.81 4.64 -6.12
N ALA A 209 -24.05 5.03 -6.38
CA ALA A 209 -25.05 4.19 -6.97
C ALA A 209 -26.00 5.00 -7.87
N GLN A 210 -26.80 4.29 -8.64
CA GLN A 210 -27.89 4.83 -9.46
C GLN A 210 -29.23 4.29 -8.96
N CYS A 211 -30.22 5.16 -8.88
CA CYS A 211 -31.60 4.85 -8.56
C CYS A 211 -32.51 5.26 -9.73
N PHE A 212 -33.76 4.81 -9.68
CA PHE A 212 -34.77 5.10 -10.69
C PHE A 212 -36.03 5.62 -10.01
N ASP A 213 -36.54 6.76 -10.46
CA ASP A 213 -37.84 7.28 -10.07
C ASP A 213 -38.97 6.40 -10.65
N VAL A 214 -40.22 6.62 -10.18
CA VAL A 214 -41.41 5.85 -10.60
C VAL A 214 -41.67 5.97 -12.12
N ASP A 215 -41.27 7.08 -12.72
CA ASP A 215 -41.38 7.34 -14.16
C ASP A 215 -40.23 6.73 -14.99
N GLY A 216 -39.28 6.05 -14.33
CA GLY A 216 -38.09 5.46 -14.94
C GLY A 216 -36.90 6.42 -15.09
N THR A 217 -37.01 7.67 -14.63
CA THR A 217 -35.91 8.63 -14.66
C THR A 217 -34.80 8.17 -13.72
N SER A 218 -33.59 7.98 -14.25
CA SER A 218 -32.45 7.57 -13.44
C SER A 218 -31.75 8.77 -12.80
N PHE A 219 -31.29 8.60 -11.56
CA PHE A 219 -30.51 9.62 -10.83
C PHE A 219 -29.42 8.97 -9.98
N TYR A 220 -28.37 9.74 -9.70
CA TYR A 220 -27.25 9.27 -8.88
C TYR A 220 -27.46 9.58 -7.41
N VAL A 221 -26.97 8.69 -6.55
CA VAL A 221 -27.02 8.77 -5.09
C VAL A 221 -25.67 8.34 -4.49
N ILE A 222 -25.40 8.78 -3.27
CA ILE A 222 -24.34 8.20 -2.43
C ILE A 222 -25.02 7.35 -1.37
N VAL A 223 -24.65 6.07 -1.33
CA VAL A 223 -25.06 5.19 -0.24
C VAL A 223 -24.00 5.24 0.84
N CYS A 224 -24.42 5.47 2.07
CA CYS A 224 -23.59 5.49 3.26
C CYS A 224 -23.88 4.20 4.04
N PHE A 225 -22.86 3.43 4.32
CA PHE A 225 -22.91 2.23 5.13
C PHE A 225 -22.06 2.45 6.38
N ASP A 226 -22.71 2.55 7.55
CA ASP A 226 -22.01 2.59 8.83
C ASP A 226 -21.43 1.19 9.09
N VAL A 227 -20.11 1.07 9.19
CA VAL A 227 -19.47 -0.24 9.30
C VAL A 227 -19.79 -0.90 10.64
N ARG A 228 -19.99 -0.14 11.71
CA ARG A 228 -20.23 -0.65 13.05
C ARG A 228 -21.68 -1.10 13.21
N SER A 229 -22.63 -0.19 13.01
CA SER A 229 -24.06 -0.45 13.17
C SER A 229 -24.66 -1.19 11.98
N GLU A 230 -23.99 -1.15 10.83
CA GLU A 230 -24.40 -1.80 9.57
C GLU A 230 -25.69 -1.25 9.00
N GLU A 231 -25.95 0.02 9.32
CA GLU A 231 -27.08 0.76 8.84
C GLU A 231 -26.73 1.48 7.52
N PHE A 232 -27.72 1.50 6.63
CA PHE A 232 -27.63 2.18 5.36
C PHE A 232 -28.35 3.54 5.42
N LYS A 233 -27.74 4.57 4.87
CA LYS A 233 -28.35 5.89 4.63
C LYS A 233 -28.12 6.32 3.19
N PHE A 234 -28.99 7.19 2.70
CA PHE A 234 -28.93 7.72 1.34
C PHE A 234 -28.70 9.21 1.36
N ILE A 235 -27.82 9.66 0.49
CA ILE A 235 -27.62 11.07 0.18
C ILE A 235 -27.97 11.28 -1.29
N ASP A 236 -28.92 12.17 -1.52
CA ASP A 236 -29.32 12.57 -2.86
C ASP A 236 -28.29 13.56 -3.41
N ILE A 237 -27.78 13.28 -4.61
CA ILE A 237 -26.78 14.09 -5.30
C ILE A 237 -27.25 14.50 -6.71
N ARG A 238 -28.58 14.54 -6.90
CA ARG A 238 -29.21 15.10 -8.10
C ARG A 238 -28.63 16.48 -8.40
N GLY A 239 -28.13 16.65 -9.62
CA GLY A 239 -27.68 17.94 -10.15
C GLY A 239 -26.17 18.19 -10.12
N PHE A 240 -25.34 17.29 -9.58
CA PHE A 240 -23.89 17.49 -9.67
C PHE A 240 -23.00 16.25 -9.79
N CYS A 241 -23.54 15.03 -9.78
CA CYS A 241 -22.76 13.82 -10.07
C CYS A 241 -23.03 13.26 -11.47
N TYR A 242 -21.98 12.77 -12.10
CA TYR A 242 -21.97 12.20 -13.45
C TYR A 242 -21.11 10.94 -13.44
N GLY A 243 -21.18 10.08 -14.46
CA GLY A 243 -20.48 8.78 -14.48
C GLY A 243 -18.94 8.79 -14.27
N ALA A 244 -18.29 9.96 -14.20
CA ALA A 244 -16.85 10.12 -13.91
C ALA A 244 -16.55 10.68 -12.51
N THR A 245 -17.55 10.81 -11.62
CA THR A 245 -17.36 11.32 -10.26
C THR A 245 -16.42 10.44 -9.43
N LYS A 246 -15.53 11.08 -8.67
CA LYS A 246 -14.66 10.43 -7.67
C LYS A 246 -15.02 10.92 -6.27
N LEU A 247 -15.19 9.98 -5.34
CA LEU A 247 -15.41 10.30 -3.93
C LEU A 247 -14.06 10.53 -3.25
N VAL A 248 -13.98 11.55 -2.40
CA VAL A 248 -12.74 11.93 -1.71
C VAL A 248 -12.98 12.26 -0.24
N ASN A 249 -11.95 12.08 0.57
CA ASN A 249 -11.94 12.51 1.97
C ASN A 249 -11.27 13.89 2.04
N TYR A 250 -12.06 14.95 2.07
CA TYR A 250 -11.55 16.30 2.15
C TYR A 250 -11.52 16.76 3.62
N LYS A 251 -10.34 16.67 4.26
CA LYS A 251 -10.13 17.08 5.67
C LYS A 251 -11.14 16.45 6.64
N GLY A 252 -11.44 15.15 6.46
CA GLY A 252 -12.38 14.39 7.30
C GLY A 252 -13.85 14.45 6.85
N LYS A 253 -14.15 15.23 5.81
CA LYS A 253 -15.51 15.36 5.25
C LYS A 253 -15.62 14.60 3.93
N LEU A 254 -16.82 14.09 3.65
CA LEU A 254 -17.14 13.51 2.35
C LEU A 254 -17.10 14.59 1.27
N GLY A 255 -16.34 14.34 0.22
CA GLY A 255 -16.33 15.15 -0.98
C GLY A 255 -16.55 14.32 -2.24
N ALA A 256 -16.94 15.01 -3.31
CA ALA A 256 -17.09 14.46 -4.64
C ALA A 256 -16.36 15.37 -5.63
N ILE A 257 -15.58 14.79 -6.54
CA ILE A 257 -14.87 15.53 -7.58
C ILE A 257 -15.31 15.03 -8.95
N ASN A 258 -15.76 15.97 -9.78
CA ASN A 258 -15.85 15.78 -11.21
C ASN A 258 -14.74 16.54 -11.89
N TYR A 259 -14.20 15.96 -12.94
CA TYR A 259 -13.26 16.65 -13.80
C TYR A 259 -13.70 16.52 -15.25
N TYR A 260 -13.54 17.60 -15.99
CA TYR A 260 -13.85 17.68 -17.41
C TYR A 260 -12.57 18.09 -18.12
N SER A 261 -12.10 17.23 -19.01
CA SER A 261 -11.06 17.58 -19.97
C SER A 261 -11.76 18.09 -21.23
N GLY A 262 -11.78 19.42 -21.41
CA GLY A 262 -12.19 20.02 -22.69
C GLY A 262 -10.98 20.13 -23.63
N MET A 263 -11.19 20.52 -24.89
CA MET A 263 -10.08 20.72 -25.86
C MET A 263 -9.05 21.77 -25.43
N ARG A 264 -9.32 22.59 -24.40
CA ARG A 264 -8.52 23.76 -24.05
C ARG A 264 -8.24 24.02 -22.57
N ASN A 265 -8.89 23.28 -21.66
CA ASN A 265 -8.73 23.45 -20.22
C ASN A 265 -9.18 22.19 -19.47
N LEU A 266 -8.49 21.88 -18.37
CA LEU A 266 -8.98 20.95 -17.35
C LEU A 266 -9.82 21.74 -16.33
N LYS A 267 -11.08 21.34 -16.13
CA LYS A 267 -11.95 21.91 -15.10
C LYS A 267 -12.23 20.87 -14.03
N LEU A 268 -11.96 21.22 -12.77
CA LEU A 268 -12.25 20.38 -11.61
C LEU A 268 -13.36 21.04 -10.81
N HIS A 269 -14.49 20.34 -10.68
CA HIS A 269 -15.58 20.72 -9.80
C HIS A 269 -15.53 19.82 -8.56
N MET A 270 -15.42 20.42 -7.39
CA MET A 270 -15.39 19.72 -6.12
C MET A 270 -16.60 20.12 -5.28
N TRP A 271 -17.28 19.14 -4.71
CA TRP A 271 -18.33 19.32 -3.72
C TRP A 271 -17.86 18.75 -2.39
N VAL A 272 -18.10 19.46 -1.29
CA VAL A 272 -17.78 19.02 0.08
C VAL A 272 -19.05 19.07 0.91
N LEU A 273 -19.39 17.96 1.57
CA LEU A 273 -20.56 17.84 2.41
C LEU A 273 -20.27 18.53 3.76
N GLU A 274 -20.91 19.66 4.00
CA GLU A 274 -20.75 20.43 5.24
C GLU A 274 -21.69 19.95 6.34
N ASN A 275 -22.93 19.64 5.97
CA ASN A 275 -23.94 19.19 6.90
C ASN A 275 -24.64 17.94 6.34
N VAL A 276 -24.41 16.80 7.01
CA VAL A 276 -24.98 15.51 6.59
C VAL A 276 -26.50 15.50 6.72
N GLU A 277 -27.06 16.05 7.80
CA GLU A 277 -28.51 16.00 8.05
C GLU A 277 -29.28 16.90 7.09
N LYS A 278 -28.75 18.08 6.80
CA LYS A 278 -29.35 19.03 5.86
C LYS A 278 -28.95 18.78 4.40
N GLN A 279 -28.00 17.88 4.16
CA GLN A 279 -27.39 17.63 2.85
C GLN A 279 -26.87 18.93 2.18
N GLU A 280 -26.23 19.79 2.97
CA GLU A 280 -25.66 21.05 2.48
C GLU A 280 -24.25 20.81 1.91
N TRP A 281 -24.07 21.19 0.63
CA TRP A 281 -22.81 21.02 -0.10
C TRP A 281 -22.17 22.35 -0.46
N LEU A 282 -20.87 22.48 -0.21
CA LEU A 282 -20.06 23.56 -0.76
C LEU A 282 -19.50 23.16 -2.11
N LYS A 283 -19.61 24.04 -3.10
CA LYS A 283 -19.08 23.83 -4.46
C LYS A 283 -17.88 24.72 -4.72
N PHE A 284 -16.82 24.10 -5.21
CA PHE A 284 -15.59 24.75 -5.67
C PHE A 284 -15.34 24.40 -7.13
N VAL A 285 -14.83 25.37 -7.90
CA VAL A 285 -14.52 25.19 -9.32
C VAL A 285 -13.11 25.71 -9.58
N TYR A 286 -12.26 24.84 -10.11
CA TYR A 286 -10.89 25.14 -10.48
C TYR A 286 -10.71 24.92 -11.98
N THR A 287 -9.99 25.82 -12.64
CA THR A 287 -9.72 25.75 -14.08
C THR A 287 -8.21 25.85 -14.29
N PHE A 288 -7.66 24.88 -15.01
CA PHE A 288 -6.24 24.81 -15.35
C PHE A 288 -6.06 25.03 -16.85
N PRO A 289 -5.12 25.89 -17.28
CA PRO A 289 -4.75 26.02 -18.68
C PRO A 289 -4.03 24.75 -19.16
N ASP A 290 -4.21 24.39 -20.43
CA ASP A 290 -3.59 23.19 -21.03
C ASP A 290 -2.07 23.12 -20.84
N SER A 291 -1.38 24.27 -20.81
CA SER A 291 0.07 24.31 -20.63
C SER A 291 0.55 23.72 -19.29
N GLU A 292 -0.32 23.61 -18.29
CA GLU A 292 -0.01 23.07 -16.97
C GLU A 292 -0.27 21.56 -16.84
N VAL A 293 -1.05 20.98 -17.76
CA VAL A 293 -1.37 19.56 -17.78
C VAL A 293 -0.68 18.96 -19.00
N VAL A 294 0.26 18.04 -18.79
CA VAL A 294 0.98 17.38 -19.90
C VAL A 294 -0.05 16.86 -20.92
N ASP A 295 -0.03 17.46 -22.11
CA ASP A 295 -1.00 17.28 -23.20
C ASP A 295 -1.36 15.78 -23.36
N SER A 296 -2.65 15.46 -23.44
CA SER A 296 -3.22 14.10 -23.63
C SER A 296 -3.24 13.10 -22.44
N CYS A 297 -2.92 13.51 -21.21
CA CYS A 297 -3.00 12.57 -20.08
C CYS A 297 -4.44 12.26 -19.67
N ASP A 298 -4.86 11.01 -19.86
CA ASP A 298 -6.05 10.42 -19.26
C ASP A 298 -5.86 10.43 -17.71
N LEU A 299 -6.25 11.49 -17.01
CA LEU A 299 -6.08 11.62 -15.56
C LEU A 299 -7.23 10.99 -14.78
N CYS A 300 -6.98 10.58 -13.54
CA CYS A 300 -7.96 10.22 -12.52
C CYS A 300 -7.61 10.88 -11.19
N VAL A 301 -8.63 11.16 -10.36
CA VAL A 301 -8.41 11.61 -8.98
C VAL A 301 -7.99 10.40 -8.15
N ALA A 302 -6.80 10.45 -7.55
CA ALA A 302 -6.29 9.45 -6.62
C ALA A 302 -6.84 9.66 -5.20
N GLY A 303 -7.14 10.93 -4.86
CA GLY A 303 -7.71 11.31 -3.57
C GLY A 303 -7.28 12.71 -3.15
N VAL A 304 -7.45 13.00 -1.87
CA VAL A 304 -7.00 14.24 -1.23
C VAL A 304 -6.11 13.87 -0.05
N THR A 305 -4.94 14.50 0.05
CA THR A 305 -3.99 14.28 1.14
C THR A 305 -4.51 14.84 2.45
N ALA A 306 -3.93 14.42 3.58
CA ALA A 306 -4.20 15.01 4.89
C ALA A 306 -3.96 16.54 4.94
N THR A 307 -3.08 17.08 4.09
CA THR A 307 -2.84 18.53 3.96
C THR A 307 -3.89 19.26 3.11
N GLY A 308 -4.78 18.54 2.44
CA GLY A 308 -5.82 19.09 1.56
C GLY A 308 -5.39 19.27 0.10
N GLU A 309 -4.24 18.73 -0.31
CA GLU A 309 -3.83 18.72 -1.72
C GLU A 309 -4.62 17.63 -2.47
N ILE A 310 -5.22 17.97 -3.60
CA ILE A 310 -5.90 17.02 -4.49
C ILE A 310 -4.83 16.35 -5.35
N VAL A 311 -4.77 15.02 -5.32
CA VAL A 311 -3.80 14.24 -6.08
C VAL A 311 -4.48 13.68 -7.33
N LEU A 312 -3.92 13.99 -8.49
CA LEU A 312 -4.33 13.43 -9.78
C LEU A 312 -3.24 12.47 -10.26
N SER A 313 -3.62 11.28 -10.71
CA SER A 313 -2.71 10.31 -11.31
C SER A 313 -3.06 10.14 -12.78
N MET A 314 -2.08 9.82 -13.63
CA MET A 314 -2.40 9.23 -14.93
C MET A 314 -3.14 7.89 -14.71
N LYS A 315 -4.19 7.63 -15.48
CA LYS A 315 -4.98 6.39 -15.48
C LYS A 315 -4.21 5.21 -16.04
N PHE A 316 -3.22 5.48 -16.89
CA PHE A 316 -2.40 4.47 -17.51
C PHE A 316 -0.92 4.78 -17.32
N THR A 317 -0.14 3.75 -17.06
CA THR A 317 1.32 3.84 -17.08
C THR A 317 1.81 4.19 -18.49
N SER A 318 2.97 4.85 -18.55
CA SER A 318 3.68 5.15 -19.78
C SER A 318 5.14 5.42 -19.45
N LYS A 319 6.00 5.53 -20.47
CA LYS A 319 7.42 5.90 -20.30
C LYS A 319 7.62 7.14 -19.41
N HIS A 320 6.69 8.10 -19.45
CA HIS A 320 6.67 9.26 -18.55
C HIS A 320 5.38 9.23 -17.74
N PHE A 321 5.42 8.55 -16.58
CA PHE A 321 4.28 8.46 -15.68
C PHE A 321 4.32 9.61 -14.67
N TYR A 322 3.24 10.39 -14.62
CA TYR A 322 3.12 11.58 -13.77
C TYR A 322 1.99 11.46 -12.75
N VAL A 323 2.25 12.05 -11.59
CA VAL A 323 1.25 12.37 -10.56
C VAL A 323 1.27 13.89 -10.36
N PHE A 324 0.11 14.50 -10.22
CA PHE A 324 -0.03 15.94 -10.05
C PHE A 324 -0.59 16.23 -8.66
N TYR A 325 0.04 17.15 -7.94
CA TYR A 325 -0.42 17.66 -6.67
C TYR A 325 -1.03 19.03 -6.89
N PHE A 326 -2.34 19.13 -6.72
CA PHE A 326 -3.06 20.40 -6.79
C PHE A 326 -3.31 20.92 -5.38
N ASN A 327 -2.88 22.16 -5.11
CA ASN A 327 -3.22 22.86 -3.88
C ASN A 327 -4.44 23.78 -4.13
N PRO A 328 -5.63 23.49 -3.57
CA PRO A 328 -6.83 24.29 -3.82
C PRO A 328 -6.76 25.71 -3.24
N GLU A 329 -6.02 25.92 -2.16
CA GLU A 329 -5.90 27.22 -1.48
C GLU A 329 -4.99 28.18 -2.26
N ARG A 330 -3.91 27.65 -2.84
CA ARG A 330 -2.94 28.42 -3.64
C ARG A 330 -3.26 28.43 -5.13
N ASN A 331 -4.19 27.58 -5.56
CA ASN A 331 -4.51 27.31 -6.95
C ASN A 331 -3.27 26.96 -7.80
N THR A 332 -2.41 26.08 -7.28
CA THR A 332 -1.17 25.66 -7.95
C THR A 332 -1.18 24.16 -8.23
N LEU A 333 -0.87 23.78 -9.47
CA LEU A 333 -0.70 22.39 -9.89
C LEU A 333 0.80 22.08 -10.03
N GLN A 334 1.26 21.02 -9.37
CA GLN A 334 2.65 20.59 -9.44
C GLN A 334 2.75 19.16 -9.99
N PRO A 335 3.34 18.96 -11.18
CA PRO A 335 3.63 17.63 -11.69
C PRO A 335 4.84 17.00 -10.98
N VAL A 336 4.77 15.71 -10.76
CA VAL A 336 5.85 14.86 -10.23
C VAL A 336 5.97 13.66 -11.14
N GLN A 337 7.10 13.53 -11.83
CA GLN A 337 7.40 12.36 -12.62
C GLN A 337 7.83 11.22 -11.69
N ILE A 338 7.09 10.13 -11.73
CA ILE A 338 7.43 8.91 -10.99
C ILE A 338 8.44 8.14 -11.82
N HIS A 339 9.60 7.89 -11.22
CA HIS A 339 10.69 7.13 -11.81
C HIS A 339 10.72 5.75 -11.16
N GLY A 340 10.78 4.72 -12.00
CA GLY A 340 10.96 3.35 -11.53
C GLY A 340 11.63 2.53 -12.62
N ASN A 341 12.69 1.80 -12.27
CA ASN A 341 13.37 0.85 -13.16
C ASN A 341 12.54 -0.45 -13.28
N ASN A 342 11.26 -0.34 -13.64
CA ASN A 342 10.37 -1.48 -13.75
C ASN A 342 9.67 -1.49 -15.10
N GLN A 343 9.88 -2.55 -15.88
CA GLN A 343 9.31 -2.75 -17.21
C GLN A 343 7.77 -2.68 -17.21
N VAL A 344 7.13 -2.95 -16.07
CA VAL A 344 5.66 -2.82 -15.88
C VAL A 344 5.18 -1.39 -16.16
N LEU A 345 5.97 -0.37 -15.82
CA LEU A 345 5.60 1.04 -16.02
C LEU A 345 5.79 1.52 -17.46
N GLU A 346 6.57 0.81 -18.26
CA GLU A 346 6.88 1.19 -19.64
C GLU A 346 5.74 0.80 -20.60
N LYS A 347 4.96 -0.22 -20.25
CA LYS A 347 3.76 -0.63 -21.00
C LYS A 347 2.55 0.19 -20.56
N LYS A 348 1.56 0.31 -21.45
CA LYS A 348 0.29 0.98 -21.13
C LYS A 348 -0.59 0.04 -20.29
N SER A 349 -0.58 0.23 -18.98
CA SER A 349 -1.28 -0.60 -18.00
C SER A 349 -2.17 0.27 -17.12
N ARG A 350 -3.33 -0.24 -16.68
CA ARG A 350 -4.29 0.56 -15.89
C ARG A 350 -3.75 0.78 -14.48
N VAL A 351 -3.92 2.00 -13.96
CA VAL A 351 -3.44 2.40 -12.63
C VAL A 351 -4.60 2.71 -11.69
N PHE A 352 -4.51 2.16 -10.49
CA PHE A 352 -5.31 2.53 -9.33
C PHE A 352 -4.37 3.18 -8.31
N ALA A 353 -4.62 4.43 -7.96
CA ALA A 353 -3.79 5.18 -7.02
C ALA A 353 -4.59 5.50 -5.75
N PHE A 354 -3.94 5.35 -4.60
CA PHE A 354 -4.51 5.62 -3.28
C PHE A 354 -3.58 6.56 -2.51
N VAL A 355 -4.14 7.67 -2.03
CA VAL A 355 -3.43 8.62 -1.18
C VAL A 355 -3.41 8.16 0.27
N ASP A 356 -2.48 8.71 1.04
CA ASP A 356 -2.40 8.54 2.49
C ASP A 356 -2.32 7.07 2.93
N HIS A 357 -1.68 6.23 2.11
CA HIS A 357 -1.43 4.84 2.46
C HIS A 357 -0.44 4.77 3.63
N VAL A 358 -0.87 4.07 4.68
CA VAL A 358 -0.07 3.80 5.86
C VAL A 358 0.35 2.33 5.80
N GLU A 359 1.66 2.10 5.87
CA GLU A 359 2.20 0.75 6.00
C GLU A 359 1.89 0.25 7.42
N ASP A 360 1.21 -0.89 7.51
CA ASP A 360 0.97 -1.63 8.74
C ASP A 360 1.59 -3.02 8.65
N LEU A 361 2.36 -3.38 9.67
CA LEU A 361 2.98 -4.70 9.81
C LEU A 361 2.04 -5.70 10.49
N LYS A 362 0.92 -5.25 11.06
CA LYS A 362 -0.15 -6.11 11.56
C LYS A 362 -0.97 -6.59 10.38
N PHE A 363 -0.81 -7.86 10.04
CA PHE A 363 -1.75 -8.58 9.19
C PHE A 363 -2.41 -9.67 10.04
N ASP A 364 -3.17 -9.24 11.05
CA ASP A 364 -3.81 -10.14 12.02
C ASP A 364 -5.30 -10.32 11.68
N ILE A 365 -5.55 -10.75 10.45
CA ILE A 365 -6.90 -11.09 9.96
C ILE A 365 -7.31 -12.51 10.41
N MET A 366 -6.39 -13.23 11.03
CA MET A 366 -6.50 -14.67 11.27
C MET A 366 -7.16 -14.98 12.61
N CYS A 367 -8.17 -15.84 12.55
CA CYS A 367 -8.39 -16.85 13.58
C CYS A 367 -7.93 -18.19 13.00
N ALA A 368 -6.72 -18.62 13.39
CA ALA A 368 -6.17 -19.96 13.18
C ALA A 368 -6.62 -20.70 11.90
N ALA A 369 -6.34 -20.17 10.71
CA ALA A 369 -6.34 -20.95 9.47
C ALA A 369 -5.53 -20.26 8.36
N THR A 370 -4.28 -20.73 8.19
CA THR A 370 -3.45 -20.58 6.97
C THR A 370 -3.15 -19.16 6.49
N SER A 371 -2.29 -18.44 7.21
CA SER A 371 -1.56 -17.30 6.62
C SER A 371 -0.55 -17.89 5.65
N ILE A 372 -0.80 -17.77 4.35
CA ILE A 372 0.11 -18.27 3.33
C ILE A 372 1.05 -17.13 2.95
N SER A 373 2.35 -17.35 3.15
CA SER A 373 3.42 -16.46 2.71
C SER A 373 3.33 -16.23 1.18
N PRO A 374 3.82 -15.09 0.67
CA PRO A 374 3.81 -14.83 -0.77
C PRO A 374 4.45 -15.99 -1.56
N PRO A 375 3.96 -16.31 -2.78
CA PRO A 375 4.58 -17.32 -3.63
C PRO A 375 6.03 -16.92 -3.90
N GLU A 376 6.95 -17.88 -3.72
CA GLU A 376 8.34 -17.69 -4.11
C GLU A 376 8.39 -17.30 -5.58
N GLN A 377 9.10 -16.21 -5.87
CA GLN A 377 9.41 -15.85 -7.26
C GLN A 377 10.26 -16.97 -7.84
N THR A 378 9.69 -17.75 -8.74
CA THR A 378 10.43 -18.60 -9.67
C THR A 378 11.15 -17.71 -10.69
N SER A 379 12.18 -16.99 -10.24
CA SER A 379 13.34 -16.78 -11.08
C SER A 379 14.01 -18.14 -11.21
N THR A 380 14.11 -18.65 -12.44
CA THR A 380 14.85 -19.87 -12.82
C THR A 380 16.06 -20.11 -11.92
N SER A 381 15.88 -20.93 -10.90
CA SER A 381 16.93 -21.55 -10.09
C SER A 381 16.76 -23.04 -10.23
N THR A 382 16.85 -23.51 -11.47
CA THR A 382 17.12 -24.92 -11.72
C THR A 382 18.52 -25.20 -11.19
N SER A 383 18.61 -26.03 -10.16
CA SER A 383 19.82 -26.78 -9.79
C SER A 383 21.05 -25.96 -9.35
N ILE A 384 21.14 -25.65 -8.04
CA ILE A 384 22.46 -25.46 -7.38
C ILE A 384 22.63 -26.42 -6.17
N VAL A 385 21.58 -27.10 -5.73
CA VAL A 385 21.64 -28.05 -4.59
C VAL A 385 22.01 -29.49 -5.02
N HIS A 386 22.22 -29.75 -6.32
CA HIS A 386 22.62 -31.07 -6.81
C HIS A 386 23.83 -31.10 -7.75
N GLN A 387 24.64 -30.03 -7.78
CA GLN A 387 25.88 -30.02 -8.59
C GLN A 387 27.17 -29.57 -7.89
N ASN A 388 27.16 -29.29 -6.57
CA ASN A 388 28.40 -28.87 -5.87
C ASN A 388 28.99 -29.91 -4.89
N GLU A 389 28.62 -31.19 -4.99
CA GLU A 389 29.29 -32.27 -4.23
C GLU A 389 30.52 -32.88 -4.94
N LYS A 390 31.07 -32.24 -5.98
CA LYS A 390 32.26 -32.78 -6.65
C LYS A 390 33.23 -31.76 -7.22
N ALA A 391 33.57 -30.75 -6.42
CA ALA A 391 34.70 -29.87 -6.71
C ALA A 391 35.33 -29.31 -5.42
N ILE A 392 35.71 -30.20 -4.51
CA ILE A 392 36.75 -29.91 -3.52
C ILE A 392 37.85 -30.93 -3.77
N THR A 393 38.81 -30.54 -4.60
CA THR A 393 40.19 -31.03 -4.59
C THR A 393 41.00 -30.15 -5.54
N GLU A 394 42.14 -29.70 -5.03
CA GLU A 394 43.26 -29.03 -5.71
C GLU A 394 43.29 -27.49 -5.68
N GLU A 395 44.37 -27.00 -5.06
CA GLU A 395 44.82 -25.62 -4.94
C GLU A 395 45.19 -25.00 -6.30
N VAL A 396 45.12 -23.66 -6.40
CA VAL A 396 46.21 -22.73 -6.85
C VAL A 396 45.63 -21.38 -7.38
N ALA A 397 46.00 -20.29 -6.67
CA ALA A 397 46.31 -18.88 -7.08
C ALA A 397 45.30 -18.06 -7.95
N ASN A 398 45.28 -16.72 -8.05
CA ASN A 398 45.96 -15.51 -7.54
C ASN A 398 45.01 -14.32 -7.92
N GLY A 399 44.75 -13.27 -7.13
CA GLY A 399 45.58 -12.06 -7.02
C GLY A 399 45.13 -10.88 -7.92
N SER A 400 44.18 -10.03 -7.47
CA SER A 400 44.19 -8.54 -7.57
C SER A 400 42.80 -7.90 -7.43
N LEU A 401 42.40 -7.55 -6.20
CA LEU A 401 41.36 -6.54 -5.87
C LEU A 401 41.48 -6.18 -4.38
N TYR A 402 42.68 -5.74 -3.96
CA TYR A 402 43.00 -5.44 -2.56
C TYR A 402 44.08 -4.35 -2.43
N LYS A 403 43.86 -3.16 -3.02
CA LYS A 403 44.79 -2.02 -2.83
C LYS A 403 44.17 -0.64 -2.58
N GLU A 404 42.85 -0.48 -2.55
CA GLU A 404 42.25 0.82 -2.19
C GLU A 404 41.51 0.83 -0.84
N ALA A 405 41.08 -0.33 -0.32
CA ALA A 405 40.47 -0.41 1.01
C ALA A 405 41.48 -0.26 2.18
N ASP A 406 42.78 -0.38 1.89
CA ASP A 406 43.85 -0.46 2.91
C ASP A 406 44.29 0.91 3.47
N LYS A 407 43.94 2.02 2.78
CA LYS A 407 44.36 3.37 3.21
C LYS A 407 43.46 4.01 4.27
N VAL A 408 42.19 3.60 4.36
CA VAL A 408 41.25 4.16 5.34
C VAL A 408 41.26 3.36 6.65
N ILE A 409 41.58 2.07 6.59
CA ILE A 409 41.59 1.17 7.75
C ILE A 409 42.92 1.23 8.53
N SER A 410 44.05 1.56 7.89
CA SER A 410 45.39 1.51 8.50
C SER A 410 45.73 2.68 9.47
N GLY A 411 44.76 3.54 9.80
CA GLY A 411 45.03 4.79 10.51
C GLY A 411 45.12 4.73 12.04
N ARG A 412 44.44 3.80 12.73
CA ARG A 412 44.48 3.68 14.20
C ARG A 412 43.63 2.50 14.66
N LEU A 413 44.27 1.43 15.13
CA LEU A 413 43.85 0.58 16.27
C LEU A 413 44.88 -0.55 16.38
N PHE A 414 46.04 -0.20 16.91
CA PHE A 414 47.12 -1.14 17.17
C PHE A 414 46.81 -1.95 18.45
N ARG A 415 46.96 -3.27 18.30
CA ARG A 415 47.28 -4.34 19.29
C ARG A 415 46.15 -4.99 20.10
N GLY A 416 45.97 -6.29 19.83
CA GLY A 416 45.66 -7.28 20.86
C GLY A 416 44.68 -8.39 20.47
N SER A 417 45.18 -9.40 19.75
CA SER A 417 44.66 -10.78 19.56
C SER A 417 43.16 -11.09 19.71
N GLY A 418 42.56 -11.54 18.60
CA GLY A 418 41.57 -12.63 18.61
C GLY A 418 40.09 -12.26 18.55
N CYS A 419 39.61 -11.61 17.48
CA CYS A 419 38.22 -11.76 17.00
C CYS A 419 38.04 -11.08 15.62
N LEU A 420 38.47 -11.71 14.53
CA LEU A 420 38.37 -11.08 13.18
C LEU A 420 36.96 -11.13 12.56
N LYS A 421 36.07 -12.03 12.99
CA LYS A 421 34.69 -12.09 12.47
C LYS A 421 33.74 -11.06 13.11
N GLY A 422 33.92 -10.74 14.40
CA GLY A 422 33.08 -9.75 15.09
C GLY A 422 33.33 -8.31 14.62
N THR A 423 34.60 -7.95 14.42
CA THR A 423 35.00 -6.56 14.13
C THR A 423 34.55 -6.05 12.76
N ALA A 424 34.47 -6.94 11.74
CA ALA A 424 33.94 -6.60 10.43
C ALA A 424 32.42 -6.42 10.44
N ILE A 425 31.70 -7.26 11.20
CA ILE A 425 30.25 -7.14 11.41
C ILE A 425 29.94 -5.85 12.18
N THR A 426 30.70 -5.55 13.23
CA THR A 426 30.57 -4.28 13.97
C THR A 426 30.89 -3.09 13.07
N ALA A 427 31.90 -3.14 12.22
CA ALA A 427 32.22 -2.06 11.29
C ALA A 427 31.12 -1.82 10.24
N VAL A 428 30.49 -2.87 9.71
CA VAL A 428 29.38 -2.77 8.75
C VAL A 428 28.10 -2.30 9.42
N VAL A 429 27.80 -2.78 10.64
CA VAL A 429 26.66 -2.31 11.44
C VAL A 429 26.86 -0.87 11.91
N VAL A 430 28.09 -0.47 12.25
CA VAL A 430 28.44 0.92 12.60
C VAL A 430 28.42 1.82 11.37
N ALA A 431 28.80 1.32 10.19
CA ALA A 431 28.67 2.06 8.93
C ALA A 431 27.19 2.22 8.52
N ALA A 432 26.38 1.18 8.70
CA ALA A 432 24.93 1.24 8.48
C ALA A 432 24.23 2.15 9.51
N ALA A 433 24.61 2.07 10.79
CA ALA A 433 24.12 2.95 11.84
C ALA A 433 24.61 4.39 11.64
N GLY A 434 25.82 4.60 11.13
CA GLY A 434 26.36 5.91 10.74
C GLY A 434 25.64 6.50 9.52
N ALA A 435 25.28 5.67 8.54
CA ALA A 435 24.43 6.05 7.42
C ALA A 435 23.01 6.43 7.88
N VAL A 436 22.44 5.68 8.84
CA VAL A 436 21.14 6.00 9.44
C VAL A 436 21.21 7.23 10.37
N ALA A 437 22.32 7.45 11.07
CA ALA A 437 22.57 8.68 11.80
C ALA A 437 22.73 9.89 10.85
N ALA A 438 23.31 9.69 9.67
CA ALA A 438 23.36 10.68 8.60
C ALA A 438 21.97 10.97 8.02
N VAL A 439 21.08 9.96 7.88
CA VAL A 439 19.64 10.15 7.59
C VAL A 439 18.97 10.99 8.68
N PHE A 440 19.32 10.78 9.93
CA PHE A 440 18.77 11.51 11.08
C PHE A 440 19.18 12.98 11.10
N LEU A 441 20.38 13.29 10.60
CA LEU A 441 20.93 14.65 10.55
C LEU A 441 20.67 15.35 9.20
N SER A 442 20.25 14.59 8.18
CA SER A 442 19.93 15.09 6.84
C SER A 442 18.50 15.61 6.79
N SER A 443 18.34 16.93 6.71
CA SER A 443 17.05 17.56 6.36
C SER A 443 16.68 17.40 4.87
N ASN A 444 17.42 16.57 4.13
CA ASN A 444 17.27 16.38 2.69
C ASN A 444 16.59 15.02 2.38
N PRO A 445 15.39 15.01 1.78
CA PRO A 445 14.66 13.80 1.40
C PRO A 445 15.37 12.93 0.35
N GLU A 446 16.15 13.53 -0.56
CA GLU A 446 16.86 12.80 -1.62
C GLU A 446 18.06 12.03 -1.05
N ALA A 447 18.86 12.67 -0.20
CA ALA A 447 19.96 12.01 0.52
C ALA A 447 19.45 10.88 1.45
N THR A 448 18.26 11.07 2.03
CA THR A 448 17.59 10.03 2.82
C THR A 448 17.22 8.81 1.97
N THR A 449 16.75 9.03 0.75
CA THR A 449 16.36 7.97 -0.19
C THR A 449 17.59 7.20 -0.70
N GLU A 450 18.68 7.89 -1.05
CA GLU A 450 19.95 7.27 -1.45
C GLU A 450 20.56 6.43 -0.30
N LEU A 451 20.52 6.92 0.94
CA LEU A 451 21.01 6.20 2.11
C LEU A 451 20.14 4.97 2.45
N ILE A 452 18.81 5.04 2.26
CA ILE A 452 17.92 3.88 2.40
C ILE A 452 18.26 2.83 1.35
N ASN A 453 18.42 3.23 0.08
CA ASN A 453 18.83 2.34 -1.00
C ASN A 453 20.21 1.70 -0.74
N LEU A 454 21.13 2.46 -0.15
CA LEU A 454 22.45 1.98 0.25
C LEU A 454 22.32 0.90 1.34
N VAL A 455 21.56 1.15 2.41
CA VAL A 455 21.29 0.18 3.48
C VAL A 455 20.61 -1.08 2.93
N ASP A 456 19.64 -0.92 2.03
CA ASP A 456 18.94 -2.03 1.37
C ASP A 456 19.90 -2.85 0.46
N SER A 457 20.86 -2.19 -0.20
CA SER A 457 21.89 -2.87 -1.00
C SER A 457 22.86 -3.67 -0.13
N TYR A 458 23.22 -3.14 1.05
CA TYR A 458 24.08 -3.82 2.02
C TYR A 458 23.36 -4.91 2.79
N ALA A 459 22.02 -4.91 2.85
CA ALA A 459 21.25 -5.97 3.50
C ALA A 459 21.58 -7.35 2.92
N ASN A 460 21.78 -7.47 1.60
CA ASN A 460 22.17 -8.74 0.97
C ASN A 460 23.61 -9.16 1.33
N VAL A 461 24.53 -8.20 1.46
CA VAL A 461 25.92 -8.45 1.87
C VAL A 461 25.97 -8.86 3.35
N ILE A 462 25.19 -8.20 4.20
CA ILE A 462 25.02 -8.53 5.62
C ILE A 462 24.45 -9.95 5.77
N ILE A 463 23.38 -10.29 5.02
CA ILE A 463 22.77 -11.63 5.04
C ILE A 463 23.74 -12.72 4.58
N THR A 464 24.54 -12.46 3.55
CA THR A 464 25.50 -13.44 3.01
C THR A 464 26.70 -13.64 3.95
N THR A 465 27.12 -12.59 4.65
CA THR A 465 28.23 -12.63 5.61
C THR A 465 27.82 -13.29 6.94
N LEU A 466 26.54 -13.22 7.31
CA LEU A 466 26.00 -13.84 8.53
C LEU A 466 25.69 -15.34 8.40
N LYS A 467 25.65 -15.89 7.17
CA LYS A 467 25.38 -17.31 6.89
C LYS A 467 26.65 -18.20 6.87
N ASN A 468 27.84 -17.61 6.93
CA ASN A 468 29.18 -18.25 6.95
C ASN A 468 29.98 -17.83 8.19
#